data_AF-A0A523T2H2-F1
#
_entry.id   AF-A0A523T2H2-F1
#
_cell.length_a   1.000
_cell.length_b   1.000
_cell.length_c   1.000
_cell.angle_alpha   90.00
_cell.angle_beta   90.00
_cell.angle_gamma   90.00
#
_symmetry.space_group_name_H-M   'P 1'
#
loop_
_entity.id
_entity.type
_entity.pdbx_description
1 polymer ?
#
loop_
_entity_poly.entity_id
_entity_poly.type
_entity_poly.pdbx_seq_one_letter_code
_entity_poly.pdbx_strand_id
1 'polypeptide(L)' 'MPRDPVCGVIMTEKTAKYKITHDGEKYYFCSVKCKKKFKRNRSKFADK' A
#
# COMPACT_ATOMS: atom_id res chain seq x y z
N MET A 1 4.42 10.69 5.94
CA MET A 1 5.09 9.37 5.98
C MET A 1 4.23 8.35 5.24
N PRO A 2 4.77 7.59 4.27
CA PRO A 2 4.02 6.54 3.59
C PRO A 2 3.53 5.49 4.60
N ARG A 3 2.22 5.26 4.65
CA ARG A 3 1.60 4.27 5.53
C ARG A 3 1.05 3.15 4.68
N ASP A 4 1.32 1.91 5.05
CA ASP A 4 0.76 0.75 4.37
C ASP A 4 -0.74 0.66 4.70
N PRO A 5 -1.65 0.73 3.71
CA PRO A 5 -3.09 0.73 3.96
C PRO A 5 -3.61 -0.64 4.43
N VAL A 6 -2.83 -1.71 4.25
CA VAL A 6 -3.23 -3.08 4.58
C VAL A 6 -2.90 -3.43 6.03
N CYS A 7 -1.69 -3.09 6.48
CA CYS A 7 -1.24 -3.39 7.84
C CYS A 7 -1.19 -2.17 8.76
N GLY A 8 -1.36 -0.97 8.23
CA GLY A 8 -1.33 0.28 8.98
C GLY A 8 0.08 0.69 9.44
N VAL A 9 1.12 -0.03 9.02
CA VAL A 9 2.49 0.23 9.45
C VAL A 9 3.01 1.53 8.83
N ILE A 10 3.65 2.35 9.65
CA ILE A 10 4.27 3.59 9.18
C ILE A 10 5.64 3.25 8.61
N MET A 11 5.84 3.64 7.37
CA MET A 11 7.06 3.40 6.63
C MET A 11 7.76 4.72 6.42
N THR A 12 9.07 4.65 6.26
CA THR A 12 9.84 5.76 5.70
C THR A 12 9.93 5.58 4.19
N GLU A 13 10.12 6.66 3.45
CA GLU A 13 10.27 6.62 1.99
C GLU A 13 11.40 5.67 1.54
N LYS A 14 12.40 5.44 2.41
CA LYS A 14 13.49 4.48 2.21
C LYS A 14 13.06 3.01 2.33
N THR A 15 12.08 2.70 3.18
CA THR A 15 11.56 1.34 3.39
C THR A 15 10.39 1.01 2.48
N ALA A 16 9.73 2.04 1.94
CA ALA A 16 8.64 1.93 0.97
C ALA A 16 9.13 1.55 -0.45
N LYS A 17 9.97 0.51 -0.57
CA LYS A 17 10.47 -0.02 -1.85
C LYS A 17 9.35 -0.61 -2.71
N TYR A 18 8.29 -1.11 -2.09
CA TYR A 18 7.15 -1.69 -2.80
C TYR A 18 6.06 -0.64 -2.98
N LYS A 19 5.92 -0.12 -4.19
CA LYS A 19 4.85 0.81 -4.56
C LYS A 19 4.05 0.28 -5.74
N ILE A 20 2.78 0.67 -5.81
CA ILE A 20 1.95 0.48 -7.00
C ILE A 20 1.30 1.81 -7.34
N THR A 21 1.23 2.11 -8.63
CA THR A 21 0.38 3.20 -9.11
C THR A 21 -0.96 2.59 -9.49
N HIS A 22 -2.04 3.11 -8.94
CA HIS A 22 -3.39 2.69 -9.26
C HIS A 22 -4.32 3.89 -9.27
N ASP A 23 -5.13 4.05 -10.32
CA ASP A 23 -6.06 5.18 -10.47
C ASP A 23 -5.38 6.58 -10.36
N GLY A 24 -4.12 6.68 -10.78
CA GLY A 24 -3.32 7.89 -10.61
C GLY A 24 -2.71 8.07 -9.21
N GLU A 25 -3.14 7.28 -8.23
CA GLU A 25 -2.63 7.31 -6.87
C GLU A 25 -1.49 6.31 -6.65
N LYS A 26 -0.47 6.71 -5.89
CA LYS A 26 0.66 5.85 -5.52
C LYS A 26 0.46 5.28 -4.12
N TYR A 27 0.25 3.97 -4.06
CA TYR A 27 0.17 3.24 -2.80
C TYR A 27 1.51 2.60 -2.47
N TYR A 28 1.88 2.68 -1.20
CA TYR A 28 3.14 2.17 -0.66
C TYR A 28 2.87 0.98 0.26
N PHE A 29 3.74 -0.03 0.19
CA PHE A 29 3.59 -1.27 0.93
C PHE A 29 4.88 -1.68 1.61
N CYS A 30 4.74 -2.30 2.77
CA CYS A 30 5.87 -2.81 3.54
C CYS A 30 6.45 -4.09 2.94
N SER A 31 5.65 -4.81 2.17
CA SER A 31 5.97 -6.14 1.69
C SER A 31 5.11 -6.51 0.50
N VAL A 32 5.59 -7.47 -0.28
CA VAL A 32 4.84 -8.08 -1.38
C VAL A 32 3.52 -8.71 -0.89
N LYS A 33 3.49 -9.23 0.35
CA LYS A 33 2.26 -9.74 0.98
C LYS A 33 1.19 -8.66 1.11
N CYS A 34 1.54 -7.46 1.60
CA CYS A 34 0.61 -6.33 1.67
C CYS A 34 0.17 -5.89 0.27
N LYS A 35 1.08 -5.78 -0.69
CA LYS A 35 0.72 -5.49 -2.09
C LYS A 35 -0.30 -6.49 -2.65
N LYS A 36 -0.09 -7.80 -2.44
CA LYS A 36 -1.04 -8.85 -2.88
C LYS A 36 -2.39 -8.75 -2.15
N LYS A 37 -2.37 -8.49 -0.86
CA LYS A 37 -3.59 -8.37 -0.03
C LYS A 37 -4.38 -7.11 -0.39
N PHE A 38 -3.70 -5.99 -0.66
CA PHE A 38 -4.30 -4.79 -1.24
C PHE A 38 -4.93 -5.11 -2.58
N LYS A 39 -4.21 -5.77 -3.50
CA LYS A 39 -4.73 -6.17 -4.81
C LYS A 39 -5.96 -7.09 -4.73
N ARG A 40 -6.03 -7.95 -3.71
CA ARG A 40 -7.15 -8.90 -3.49
C ARG A 40 -8.35 -8.27 -2.78
N ASN A 41 -8.12 -7.34 -1.85
CA ASN A 41 -9.13 -6.68 -1.03
C ASN A 41 -9.25 -5.19 -1.35
N ARG A 42 -9.08 -4.81 -2.63
CA ARG A 42 -9.03 -3.39 -3.06
C ARG A 42 -10.23 -2.58 -2.59
N SER A 43 -11.43 -3.15 -2.69
CA SER A 43 -12.68 -2.51 -2.28
C SER A 43 -12.77 -2.18 -0.80
N LYS A 44 -11.94 -2.78 0.06
CA LYS A 44 -11.88 -2.44 1.49
C LYS A 44 -10.87 -1.35 1.83
N PHE A 45 -9.95 -1.06 0.91
CA PHE A 45 -8.82 -0.15 1.16
C PHE A 45 -8.77 1.06 0.22
N ALA A 46 -9.47 1.01 -0.92
CA ALA A 46 -9.61 2.10 -1.89
C ALA A 46 -10.93 2.87 -1.73
N ASP A 47 -11.71 2.56 -0.68
CA ASP A 47 -12.98 3.23 -0.40
C ASP A 47 -12.71 4.45 0.51
N LYS A 48 -12.19 5.53 -0.11
CA LYS A 48 -12.54 6.90 0.27
C LYS A 48 -12.22 7.89 -0.84
#